data_AF-A0A8T5FBY3-F1
#
_entry.id   AF-A0A8T5FBY3-F1
#
_cell.length_a   1.000
_cell.length_b   1.000
_cell.length_c   1.000
_cell.angle_alpha   90.00
_cell.angle_beta   90.00
_cell.angle_gamma   90.00
#
_symmetry.space_group_name_H-M   'P 1'
#
loop_
_entity.id
_entity.type
_entity.pdbx_description
1 polymer ?
#
loop_
_entity_poly.entity_id
_entity_poly.type
_entity_poly.pdbx_seq_one_letter_code
_entity_poly.pdbx_strand_id
1 'polypeptide(L)'
;MKDVLNHRPTKYDPLLAIPIGIFFIIFVGISDASLFDGYVKADNALCWSGNLSPECIKIWQDLGCEIGDQSCITHDYHTFQWMMVLLFGGFMAIIRFGMGRMGGSKLNPMLFVVAGMWFLTMVALFYFGWVDLIYYISQGETIPNTLPWLNNQLLTTPLQGLGDSPDFEKSELFLLNALGILVILGGWFKIIYIHKKLRGKRR
;
A
#
# COMPACT_ATOMS: atom_id res chain seq x y z
N MET A 1 33.61 -15.00 12.52
CA MET A 1 32.23 -14.86 11.99
C MET A 1 32.06 -15.63 10.69
N LYS A 2 31.95 -16.96 10.74
CA LYS A 2 31.56 -17.80 9.61
C LYS A 2 30.07 -18.13 9.77
N ASP A 3 29.33 -18.14 8.67
CA ASP A 3 27.93 -18.61 8.53
C ASP A 3 26.73 -17.69 8.87
N VAL A 4 26.88 -16.36 8.80
CA VAL A 4 25.74 -15.42 8.83
C VAL A 4 25.02 -15.31 7.46
N LEU A 5 25.05 -16.33 6.59
CA LEU A 5 24.44 -16.27 5.23
C LEU A 5 23.64 -17.53 4.83
N ASN A 6 23.10 -18.27 5.80
CA ASN A 6 22.41 -19.53 5.50
C ASN A 6 21.05 -19.37 4.81
N HIS A 7 20.46 -18.17 4.75
CA HIS A 7 19.38 -17.89 3.79
C HIS A 7 19.95 -17.12 2.60
N ARG A 8 19.77 -17.65 1.38
CA ARG A 8 20.24 -17.01 0.16
C ARG A 8 19.06 -16.32 -0.50
N PRO A 9 18.95 -14.98 -0.50
CA PRO A 9 18.00 -14.31 -1.37
C PRO A 9 18.25 -14.78 -2.81
N THR A 10 17.19 -15.27 -3.42
CA THR A 10 17.18 -15.80 -4.78
C THR A 10 16.57 -14.75 -5.70
N LYS A 11 16.79 -14.91 -7.01
CA LYS A 11 16.06 -14.11 -8.01
C LYS A 11 14.55 -14.44 -8.02
N TYR A 12 14.15 -15.56 -7.43
CA TYR A 12 12.76 -16.00 -7.35
C TYR A 12 11.99 -15.31 -6.23
N ASP A 13 12.67 -14.77 -5.21
CA ASP A 13 12.01 -14.03 -4.13
C ASP A 13 11.22 -12.82 -4.64
N PRO A 14 11.81 -11.87 -5.42
CA PRO A 14 11.01 -10.80 -6.02
C PRO A 14 10.01 -11.30 -7.06
N LEU A 15 10.35 -12.36 -7.82
CA LEU A 15 9.47 -12.95 -8.83
C LEU A 15 8.17 -13.51 -8.22
N LEU A 16 8.20 -13.91 -6.95
CA LEU A 16 7.02 -14.40 -6.23
C LEU A 16 6.39 -13.29 -5.36
N ALA A 17 7.20 -12.49 -4.68
CA ALA A 17 6.71 -11.44 -3.78
C ALA A 17 5.90 -10.37 -4.51
N ILE A 18 6.33 -9.95 -5.70
CA ILE A 18 5.66 -8.89 -6.45
C ILE A 18 4.29 -9.37 -6.96
N PRO A 19 4.14 -10.53 -7.65
CA PRO A 19 2.82 -11.00 -8.07
C PRO A 19 1.89 -11.33 -6.91
N ILE A 20 2.40 -11.91 -5.82
CA ILE A 20 1.58 -12.16 -4.62
C ILE A 20 1.16 -10.84 -3.98
N GLY A 21 2.03 -9.83 -4.00
CA GLY A 21 1.72 -8.46 -3.60
C GLY A 21 0.61 -7.84 -4.43
N ILE A 22 0.72 -7.93 -5.75
CA ILE A 22 -0.31 -7.46 -6.68
C ILE A 22 -1.62 -8.20 -6.42
N PHE A 23 -1.60 -9.53 -6.31
CA PHE A 23 -2.81 -10.32 -6.02
C PHE A 23 -3.46 -9.93 -4.70
N PHE A 24 -2.66 -9.71 -3.66
CA PHE A 24 -3.16 -9.24 -2.37
C PHE A 24 -3.79 -7.85 -2.48
N ILE A 25 -3.17 -6.92 -3.20
CA ILE A 25 -3.71 -5.58 -3.38
C ILE A 25 -4.96 -5.59 -4.26
N ILE A 26 -5.04 -6.49 -5.24
CA ILE A 26 -6.28 -6.75 -5.98
C ILE A 26 -7.36 -7.27 -5.04
N PHE A 27 -7.05 -8.21 -4.16
CA PHE A 27 -7.99 -8.71 -3.16
C PHE A 27 -8.45 -7.60 -2.21
N VAL A 28 -7.55 -6.73 -1.75
CA VAL A 28 -7.89 -5.56 -0.94
C VAL A 28 -8.76 -4.59 -1.73
N GLY A 29 -8.43 -4.28 -2.99
CA GLY A 29 -9.20 -3.39 -3.85
C GLY A 29 -10.59 -3.94 -4.24
N ILE A 30 -10.73 -5.26 -4.38
CA ILE A 30 -12.03 -5.90 -4.57
C ILE A 30 -12.82 -5.93 -3.26
N SER A 31 -12.15 -6.19 -2.13
CA SER A 31 -12.79 -6.13 -0.81
C SER A 31 -13.24 -4.70 -0.48
N ASP A 32 -12.44 -3.70 -0.85
CA ASP A 32 -12.77 -2.29 -0.87
C ASP A 32 -14.08 -2.08 -1.67
N ALA A 33 -14.05 -2.43 -2.96
CA ALA A 33 -15.19 -2.26 -3.85
C ALA A 33 -16.46 -3.04 -3.42
N SER A 34 -16.34 -4.16 -2.71
CA SER A 34 -17.50 -4.99 -2.34
C SER A 34 -18.04 -4.72 -0.93
N LEU A 35 -17.18 -4.42 0.04
CA LEU A 35 -17.59 -4.14 1.43
C LEU A 35 -17.93 -2.66 1.62
N PHE A 36 -17.23 -1.76 0.94
CA PHE A 36 -17.33 -0.32 1.20
C PHE A 36 -18.27 0.39 0.23
N ASP A 37 -18.50 -0.17 -0.96
CA ASP A 37 -19.67 0.20 -1.77
C ASP A 37 -21.00 -0.17 -1.05
N GLY A 38 -20.96 -1.03 -0.02
CA GLY A 38 -22.12 -1.32 0.83
C GLY A 38 -22.24 -0.41 2.07
N TYR A 39 -21.12 -0.05 2.70
CA TYR A 39 -21.10 0.62 4.02
C TYR A 39 -20.70 2.11 3.94
N VAL A 40 -19.75 2.48 3.09
CA VAL A 40 -19.25 3.86 2.90
C VAL A 40 -20.08 4.60 1.85
N LYS A 41 -20.74 3.89 0.92
CA LYS A 41 -21.56 4.49 -0.14
C LYS A 41 -22.73 5.32 0.38
N ALA A 42 -23.32 5.00 1.53
CA ALA A 42 -24.44 5.80 2.03
C ALA A 42 -23.97 7.22 2.39
N ASP A 43 -23.01 7.34 3.30
CA ASP A 43 -22.59 8.64 3.85
C ASP A 43 -21.59 9.36 2.94
N ASN A 44 -20.67 8.65 2.28
CA ASN A 44 -19.68 9.28 1.40
C ASN A 44 -20.26 9.67 0.02
N ALA A 45 -21.25 8.91 -0.50
CA ALA A 45 -21.96 9.34 -1.70
C ALA A 45 -23.03 10.40 -1.40
N LEU A 46 -23.62 10.41 -0.19
CA LEU A 46 -24.40 11.56 0.26
C LEU A 46 -23.50 12.79 0.39
N CYS A 47 -22.35 12.67 1.05
CA CYS A 47 -21.56 13.81 1.55
C CYS A 47 -20.29 14.05 0.75
N TRP A 48 -20.47 14.32 -0.53
CA TRP A 48 -19.41 14.77 -1.42
C TRP A 48 -19.12 16.28 -1.28
N SER A 49 -17.92 16.68 -1.67
CA SER A 49 -17.45 18.08 -1.69
C SER A 49 -18.45 19.01 -2.40
N GLY A 50 -19.22 19.78 -1.64
CA GLY A 50 -20.23 20.72 -2.16
C GLY A 50 -21.69 20.34 -1.90
N ASN A 51 -21.97 19.13 -1.38
CA ASN A 51 -23.32 18.78 -0.93
C ASN A 51 -23.56 19.22 0.51
N LEU A 52 -24.24 20.36 0.68
CA LEU A 52 -24.61 20.92 1.98
C LEU A 52 -26.01 20.47 2.44
N SER A 53 -26.41 19.25 2.09
CA SER A 53 -27.67 18.69 2.58
C SER A 53 -27.70 18.67 4.12
N PRO A 54 -28.87 18.87 4.76
CA PRO A 54 -28.98 18.78 6.21
C PRO A 54 -28.51 17.44 6.78
N GLU A 55 -28.69 16.35 6.03
CA GLU A 55 -28.18 15.03 6.42
C GLU A 55 -26.64 15.03 6.48
N CYS A 56 -25.96 15.63 5.50
CA CYS A 56 -24.49 15.68 5.48
C CYS A 56 -23.88 16.62 6.50
N ILE A 57 -24.50 17.78 6.72
CA ILE A 57 -24.09 18.70 7.78
C ILE A 57 -24.15 18.00 9.14
N LYS A 58 -25.21 17.20 9.37
CA LYS A 58 -25.35 16.43 10.60
C LYS A 58 -24.28 15.34 10.73
N ILE A 59 -23.97 14.61 9.66
CA ILE A 59 -22.90 13.59 9.66
C ILE A 59 -21.54 14.23 9.99
N TRP A 60 -21.19 15.34 9.33
CA TRP A 60 -19.95 16.07 9.64
C TRP A 60 -19.92 16.56 11.09
N GLN A 61 -21.03 17.10 11.61
CA GLN A 61 -21.12 17.56 13.01
C GLN A 61 -21.01 16.40 14.01
N ASP A 62 -21.68 15.28 13.76
CA ASP A 62 -21.65 14.10 14.63
C ASP A 62 -20.25 13.46 14.67
N LEU A 63 -19.50 13.53 13.56
CA LEU A 63 -18.10 13.10 13.47
C LEU A 63 -17.09 14.17 13.94
N GLY A 64 -17.53 15.40 14.23
CA GLY A 64 -16.64 16.51 14.58
C GLY A 64 -15.75 17.00 13.43
N CYS A 65 -16.14 16.73 12.18
CA CYS A 65 -15.45 17.17 10.97
C CYS A 65 -15.83 18.61 10.58
N GLU A 66 -14.96 19.28 9.83
CA GLU A 66 -15.33 20.52 9.15
C GLU A 66 -16.36 20.23 8.05
N ILE A 67 -17.35 21.12 7.88
CA ILE A 67 -18.39 20.95 6.86
C ILE A 67 -17.73 20.98 5.47
N GLY A 68 -17.95 19.93 4.69
CA GLY A 68 -17.33 19.75 3.37
C GLY A 68 -16.03 18.93 3.40
N ASP A 69 -15.52 18.55 4.57
CA ASP A 69 -14.34 17.71 4.68
C ASP A 69 -14.68 16.23 4.45
N GLN A 70 -14.59 15.81 3.19
CA GLN A 70 -14.78 14.42 2.79
C GLN A 70 -13.65 13.51 3.28
N SER A 71 -12.44 14.04 3.45
CA SER A 71 -11.28 13.28 3.91
C SER A 71 -11.50 12.78 5.35
N CYS A 72 -12.11 13.61 6.20
CA CYS A 72 -12.47 13.28 7.58
C CYS A 72 -13.48 12.12 7.66
N ILE A 73 -14.50 12.09 6.79
CA ILE A 73 -15.45 10.97 6.70
C ILE A 73 -14.73 9.68 6.32
N THR A 74 -13.76 9.76 5.42
CA THR A 74 -13.01 8.59 4.92
C THR A 74 -11.83 8.16 5.81
N HIS A 75 -11.53 8.89 6.88
CA HIS A 75 -10.34 8.65 7.72
C HIS A 75 -10.36 7.28 8.41
N ASP A 76 -11.47 6.95 9.08
CA ASP A 76 -11.62 5.68 9.80
C ASP A 76 -11.59 4.49 8.84
N TYR A 77 -12.12 4.71 7.64
CA TYR A 77 -12.11 3.73 6.58
C TYR A 77 -10.68 3.40 6.13
N HIS A 78 -9.92 4.42 5.77
CA HIS A 78 -8.53 4.28 5.36
C HIS A 78 -7.68 3.67 6.49
N THR A 79 -7.96 4.03 7.74
CA THR A 79 -7.34 3.40 8.92
C THR A 79 -7.61 1.90 9.00
N PHE A 80 -8.84 1.46 8.72
CA PHE A 80 -9.18 0.03 8.69
C PHE A 80 -8.45 -0.72 7.56
N GLN A 81 -8.44 -0.17 6.34
CA GLN A 81 -7.69 -0.75 5.22
C GLN A 81 -6.19 -0.88 5.56
N TRP A 82 -5.63 0.16 6.17
CA TRP A 82 -4.25 0.17 6.63
C TRP A 82 -3.97 -0.93 7.66
N MET A 83 -4.85 -1.13 8.64
CA MET A 83 -4.75 -2.23 9.60
C MET A 83 -4.79 -3.59 8.93
N MET A 84 -5.65 -3.80 7.92
CA MET A 84 -5.70 -5.05 7.16
C MET A 84 -4.38 -5.29 6.41
N VAL A 85 -3.85 -4.28 5.72
CA VAL A 85 -2.58 -4.38 4.99
C VAL A 85 -1.42 -4.72 5.92
N LEU A 86 -1.36 -4.09 7.10
CA LEU A 86 -0.37 -4.40 8.13
C LEU A 86 -0.49 -5.84 8.63
N LEU A 87 -1.71 -6.30 8.91
CA LEU A 87 -1.96 -7.65 9.42
C LEU A 87 -1.55 -8.71 8.39
N PHE A 88 -2.03 -8.60 7.15
CA PHE A 88 -1.73 -9.56 6.09
C PHE A 88 -0.28 -9.47 5.62
N GLY A 89 0.27 -8.27 5.48
CA GLY A 89 1.69 -8.09 5.21
C GLY A 89 2.55 -8.73 6.30
N GLY A 90 2.19 -8.52 7.57
CA GLY A 90 2.88 -9.10 8.72
C GLY A 90 2.79 -10.62 8.72
N PHE A 91 1.60 -11.17 8.45
CA PHE A 91 1.37 -12.60 8.29
C PHE A 91 2.24 -13.20 7.18
N MET A 92 2.33 -12.55 6.02
CA MET A 92 3.20 -12.96 4.92
C MET A 92 4.68 -12.94 5.29
N ALA A 93 5.12 -11.94 6.05
CA ALA A 93 6.48 -11.89 6.58
C ALA A 93 6.77 -13.05 7.53
N ILE A 94 5.83 -13.37 8.43
CA ILE A 94 5.93 -14.48 9.38
C ILE A 94 5.98 -15.82 8.62
N ILE A 95 5.10 -16.04 7.65
CA ILE A 95 5.12 -17.24 6.81
C ILE A 95 6.47 -17.36 6.10
N ARG A 96 6.93 -16.28 5.44
CA ARG A 96 8.18 -16.33 4.69
C ARG A 96 9.39 -16.59 5.58
N PHE A 97 9.38 -16.02 6.78
CA PHE A 97 10.37 -16.29 7.81
C PHE A 97 10.32 -17.77 8.24
N GLY A 98 9.13 -18.30 8.52
CA GLY A 98 8.88 -19.70 8.89
C GLY A 98 9.34 -20.67 7.81
N MET A 99 8.99 -20.44 6.55
CA MET A 99 9.46 -21.24 5.41
C MET A 99 10.98 -21.24 5.31
N GLY A 100 11.63 -20.09 5.54
CA GLY A 100 13.09 -20.02 5.56
C GLY A 100 13.71 -20.86 6.68
N ARG A 101 13.09 -20.88 7.87
CA ARG A 101 13.51 -21.73 9.01
C ARG A 101 13.30 -23.22 8.72
N MET A 102 12.16 -23.59 8.17
CA MET A 102 11.84 -24.98 7.79
C MET A 102 12.78 -25.50 6.70
N GLY A 103 13.20 -24.64 5.77
CA GLY A 103 14.21 -24.96 4.74
C GLY A 103 15.64 -25.08 5.27
N GLY A 104 15.85 -25.22 6.58
CA GLY A 104 17.17 -25.43 7.19
C GLY A 104 18.02 -24.17 7.35
N SER A 105 17.47 -22.98 7.11
CA SER A 105 18.22 -21.73 7.35
C SER A 105 18.39 -21.52 8.86
N LYS A 106 19.64 -21.37 9.32
CA LYS A 106 19.91 -20.87 10.68
C LYS A 106 19.33 -19.46 10.84
N LEU A 107 18.93 -19.11 12.06
CA LEU A 107 18.57 -17.74 12.43
C LEU A 107 19.68 -16.79 11.97
N ASN A 108 19.33 -15.89 11.05
CA ASN A 108 20.27 -15.04 10.35
C ASN A 108 19.58 -13.71 10.00
N PRO A 109 20.26 -12.56 10.20
CA PRO A 109 19.82 -11.25 9.72
C PRO A 109 19.23 -11.24 8.30
N MET A 110 19.82 -11.97 7.35
CA MET A 110 19.36 -12.06 5.96
C MET A 110 17.93 -12.61 5.82
N LEU A 111 17.53 -13.54 6.71
CA LEU A 111 16.18 -14.08 6.71
C LEU A 111 15.16 -13.02 7.15
N PHE A 112 15.50 -12.22 8.17
CA PHE A 112 14.69 -11.09 8.60
C PHE A 112 14.59 -10.02 7.52
N VAL A 113 15.69 -9.72 6.82
CA VAL A 113 15.71 -8.75 5.72
C VAL A 113 14.81 -9.20 4.57
N VAL A 114 14.86 -10.48 4.18
CA VAL A 114 13.97 -11.01 3.13
C VAL A 114 12.51 -11.00 3.59
N ALA A 115 12.19 -11.49 4.78
CA ALA A 115 10.83 -11.44 5.31
C ALA A 115 10.29 -10.00 5.42
N GLY A 116 11.13 -9.07 5.87
CA GLY A 116 10.83 -7.65 5.93
C GLY A 116 10.59 -7.03 4.55
N MET A 117 11.27 -7.48 3.50
CA MET A 117 10.94 -7.03 2.14
C MET A 117 9.59 -7.54 1.63
N TRP A 118 9.18 -8.74 2.04
CA TRP A 118 7.85 -9.24 1.70
C TRP A 118 6.77 -8.35 2.34
N PHE A 119 6.93 -8.03 3.62
CA PHE A 119 6.10 -7.05 4.31
C PHE A 119 6.11 -5.68 3.60
N LEU A 120 7.32 -5.15 3.35
CA LEU A 120 7.49 -3.83 2.74
C LEU A 120 6.89 -3.78 1.32
N THR A 121 6.93 -4.87 0.55
CA THR A 121 6.33 -4.92 -0.79
C THR A 121 4.82 -4.71 -0.71
N MET A 122 4.14 -5.36 0.24
CA MET A 122 2.71 -5.21 0.47
C MET A 122 2.35 -3.80 0.93
N VAL A 123 3.07 -3.32 1.94
CA VAL A 123 2.88 -1.99 2.52
C VAL A 123 3.13 -0.91 1.48
N ALA A 124 4.19 -1.03 0.69
CA ALA A 124 4.52 -0.08 -0.37
C ALA A 124 3.42 -0.03 -1.42
N LEU A 125 2.94 -1.17 -1.93
CA LEU A 125 1.87 -1.14 -2.92
C LEU A 125 0.62 -0.40 -2.40
N PHE A 126 0.23 -0.63 -1.15
CA PHE A 126 -0.86 0.13 -0.52
C PHE A 126 -0.55 1.62 -0.43
N TYR A 127 0.57 1.99 0.21
CA TYR A 127 0.97 3.38 0.42
C TYR A 127 1.15 4.19 -0.85
N PHE A 128 1.53 3.53 -1.94
CA PHE A 128 1.78 4.17 -3.21
C PHE A 128 0.52 4.19 -4.10
N GLY A 129 -0.69 4.07 -3.52
CA GLY A 129 -1.97 4.29 -4.20
C GLY A 129 -2.36 3.20 -5.20
N TRP A 130 -1.84 1.98 -5.07
CA TRP A 130 -2.22 0.90 -6.01
C TRP A 130 -3.63 0.39 -5.78
N VAL A 131 -4.19 0.56 -4.58
CA VAL A 131 -5.59 0.19 -4.29
C VAL A 131 -6.54 1.04 -5.13
N ASP A 132 -6.41 2.36 -5.11
CA ASP A 132 -7.24 3.28 -5.91
C ASP A 132 -7.13 3.00 -7.41
N LEU A 133 -5.90 2.82 -7.91
CA LEU A 133 -5.69 2.50 -9.32
C LEU A 133 -6.41 1.19 -9.71
N ILE A 134 -6.27 0.14 -8.88
CA ILE A 134 -6.90 -1.16 -9.15
C ILE A 134 -8.42 -1.07 -9.00
N TYR A 135 -8.93 -0.29 -8.05
CA TYR A 135 -10.36 -0.06 -7.87
C TYR A 135 -10.98 0.42 -9.20
N TYR A 136 -10.49 1.53 -9.77
CA TYR A 136 -11.02 2.08 -11.01
C TYR A 136 -10.86 1.12 -12.20
N ILE A 137 -9.71 0.43 -12.30
CA ILE A 137 -9.50 -0.60 -13.34
C ILE A 137 -10.52 -1.73 -13.19
N SER A 138 -10.80 -2.17 -11.97
CA SER A 138 -11.72 -3.29 -11.70
C SER A 138 -13.19 -2.94 -11.94
N GLN A 139 -13.58 -1.68 -11.69
CA GLN A 139 -14.91 -1.16 -11.99
C GLN A 139 -15.09 -0.81 -13.48
N GLY A 140 -13.99 -0.74 -14.24
CA GLY A 140 -14.04 -0.28 -15.63
C GLY A 140 -14.36 1.21 -15.75
N GLU A 141 -14.14 1.98 -14.68
CA GLU A 141 -14.44 3.40 -14.61
C GLU A 141 -13.21 4.26 -14.90
N THR A 142 -13.45 5.45 -15.44
CA THR A 142 -12.37 6.43 -15.64
C THR A 142 -12.00 7.07 -14.31
N ILE A 143 -10.72 6.95 -13.93
CA ILE A 143 -10.16 7.69 -12.78
C ILE A 143 -10.44 9.20 -12.99
N PRO A 144 -11.12 9.87 -12.05
CA PRO A 144 -11.38 11.32 -12.09
C PRO A 144 -10.09 12.13 -12.17
N ASN A 145 -10.17 13.37 -12.65
CA ASN A 145 -8.97 14.23 -12.77
C ASN A 145 -8.42 14.66 -11.40
N THR A 146 -9.31 14.85 -10.43
CA THR A 146 -8.98 15.15 -9.03
C THR A 146 -9.53 14.07 -8.12
N LEU A 147 -8.79 13.77 -7.05
CA LEU A 147 -9.02 12.68 -6.11
C LEU A 147 -9.04 13.27 -4.69
N PRO A 148 -10.07 14.07 -4.34
CA PRO A 148 -10.09 14.83 -3.09
C PRO A 148 -10.08 13.97 -1.83
N TRP A 149 -10.52 12.71 -1.90
CA TRP A 149 -10.45 11.78 -0.77
C TRP A 149 -9.02 11.29 -0.47
N LEU A 150 -8.10 11.45 -1.43
CA LEU A 150 -6.66 11.22 -1.21
C LEU A 150 -5.96 12.45 -0.65
N ASN A 151 -6.65 13.59 -0.52
CA ASN A 151 -6.07 14.76 0.12
C ASN A 151 -5.70 14.43 1.57
N ASN A 152 -4.52 14.87 1.99
CA ASN A 152 -4.00 14.64 3.35
C ASN A 152 -3.80 13.17 3.73
N GLN A 153 -3.83 12.23 2.77
CA GLN A 153 -3.56 10.82 3.01
C GLN A 153 -2.07 10.48 2.85
N LEU A 154 -1.39 10.19 3.97
CA LEU A 154 -0.07 9.53 3.99
C LEU A 154 1.01 10.20 3.09
N LEU A 155 1.31 9.60 1.93
CA LEU A 155 2.36 10.05 1.00
C LEU A 155 1.83 11.05 -0.04
N THR A 156 0.54 11.36 -0.06
CA THR A 156 -0.05 12.29 -1.02
C THR A 156 0.29 13.73 -0.66
N THR A 157 0.34 14.09 0.62
CA THR A 157 0.67 15.45 1.09
C THR A 157 1.96 16.04 0.51
N PRO A 158 3.11 15.33 0.50
CA PRO A 158 4.32 15.85 -0.14
C PRO A 158 4.24 15.92 -1.68
N LEU A 159 3.33 15.17 -2.31
CA LEU A 159 3.13 15.17 -3.77
C LEU A 159 2.17 16.28 -4.23
N GLN A 160 1.15 16.62 -3.43
CA GLN A 160 0.21 17.72 -3.72
C GLN A 160 0.93 19.06 -3.94
N GLY A 161 2.09 19.25 -3.31
CA GLY A 161 2.91 20.46 -3.51
C GLY A 161 3.60 20.54 -4.89
N LEU A 162 3.43 19.53 -5.75
CA LEU A 162 3.99 19.50 -7.11
C LEU A 162 2.93 19.78 -8.19
N GLY A 163 1.64 19.67 -7.87
CA GLY A 163 0.52 19.98 -8.75
C GLY A 163 0.12 21.45 -8.75
N ASP A 164 -0.70 21.83 -9.74
CA ASP A 164 -1.29 23.17 -9.86
C ASP A 164 -2.66 23.28 -9.16
N SER A 165 -3.18 22.15 -8.67
CA SER A 165 -4.49 22.00 -8.02
C SER A 165 -4.35 21.91 -6.49
N PRO A 166 -5.31 22.45 -5.72
CA PRO A 166 -5.38 22.21 -4.28
C PRO A 166 -5.74 20.76 -3.93
N ASP A 167 -6.37 20.04 -4.85
CA ASP A 167 -6.72 18.62 -4.72
C ASP A 167 -5.69 17.72 -5.41
N PHE A 168 -5.49 16.53 -4.84
CA PHE A 168 -4.61 15.50 -5.37
C PHE A 168 -5.05 15.08 -6.78
N GLU A 169 -4.13 15.10 -7.72
CA GLU A 169 -4.43 14.86 -9.13
C GLU A 169 -4.23 13.39 -9.53
N LYS A 170 -4.93 12.99 -10.59
CA LYS A 170 -4.69 11.70 -11.26
C LYS A 170 -3.25 11.52 -11.73
N SER A 171 -2.61 12.61 -12.18
CA SER A 171 -1.21 12.63 -12.59
C SER A 171 -0.27 12.25 -11.43
N GLU A 172 -0.57 12.76 -10.23
CA GLU A 172 0.15 12.51 -8.99
C GLU A 172 -0.07 11.07 -8.50
N LEU A 173 -1.27 10.51 -8.67
CA LEU A 173 -1.54 9.09 -8.39
C LEU A 173 -0.61 8.18 -9.22
N PHE A 174 -0.52 8.42 -10.53
CA PHE A 174 0.37 7.63 -11.39
C PHE A 174 1.85 7.79 -11.04
N LEU A 175 2.27 9.00 -10.69
CA LEU A 175 3.64 9.27 -10.23
C LEU A 175 3.93 8.50 -8.94
N LEU A 176 2.99 8.54 -7.97
CA LEU A 176 3.09 7.80 -6.72
C LEU A 176 3.17 6.29 -6.98
N ASN A 177 2.30 5.73 -7.84
CA ASN A 177 2.36 4.32 -8.21
C ASN A 177 3.73 3.92 -8.80
N ALA A 178 4.29 4.76 -9.68
CA ALA A 178 5.59 4.53 -10.31
C ALA A 178 6.74 4.58 -9.29
N LEU A 179 6.72 5.55 -8.36
CA LEU A 179 7.67 5.62 -7.26
C LEU A 179 7.60 4.36 -6.38
N GLY A 180 6.40 3.83 -6.13
CA GLY A 180 6.21 2.58 -5.41
C GLY A 180 6.90 1.39 -6.07
N ILE A 181 6.75 1.24 -7.38
CA ILE A 181 7.47 0.21 -8.15
C ILE A 181 8.98 0.39 -7.99
N LEU A 182 9.49 1.62 -8.11
CA LEU A 182 10.93 1.90 -7.98
C LEU A 182 11.46 1.56 -6.59
N VAL A 183 10.71 1.87 -5.53
CA VAL A 183 11.06 1.52 -4.15
C VAL A 183 11.13 0.00 -3.96
N ILE A 184 10.12 -0.73 -4.47
CA ILE A 184 10.06 -2.19 -4.38
C ILE A 184 11.22 -2.83 -5.14
N LEU A 185 11.38 -2.48 -6.42
CA LEU A 185 12.44 -3.03 -7.28
C LEU A 185 13.83 -2.66 -6.76
N GLY A 186 14.02 -1.41 -6.33
CA GLY A 186 15.27 -0.92 -5.76
C GLY A 186 15.64 -1.63 -4.46
N GLY A 187 14.68 -1.87 -3.57
CA GLY A 187 14.86 -2.63 -2.33
C GLY A 187 15.29 -4.07 -2.61
N TRP A 188 14.56 -4.76 -3.51
CA TRP A 188 14.91 -6.12 -3.92
C TRP A 188 16.28 -6.20 -4.59
N PHE A 189 16.60 -5.26 -5.48
CA PHE A 189 17.90 -5.17 -6.13
C PHE A 189 19.03 -5.00 -5.11
N LYS A 190 18.89 -4.07 -4.16
CA LYS A 190 19.89 -3.80 -3.11
C LYS A 190 20.18 -5.05 -2.29
N ILE A 191 19.16 -5.81 -1.91
CA ILE A 191 19.30 -7.03 -1.10
C ILE A 191 20.02 -8.13 -1.87
N ILE A 192 19.66 -8.35 -3.13
CA ILE A 192 20.32 -9.32 -4.00
C ILE A 192 21.79 -8.90 -4.25
N TYR A 193 22.03 -7.62 -4.48
CA TYR A 193 23.37 -7.08 -4.75
C TYR A 193 24.30 -7.20 -3.52
N ILE A 194 23.84 -6.78 -2.35
CA ILE A 194 24.61 -6.88 -1.09
C ILE A 194 24.98 -8.35 -0.83
N HIS A 195 24.03 -9.28 -0.99
CA HIS A 195 24.29 -10.70 -0.80
C HIS A 195 25.35 -11.26 -1.77
N LYS A 196 25.26 -10.90 -3.06
CA LYS A 196 26.25 -11.30 -4.07
C LYS A 196 27.64 -10.75 -3.75
N LYS A 197 27.75 -9.46 -3.40
CA LYS A 197 29.01 -8.80 -3.07
C LYS A 197 29.67 -9.43 -1.84
N LEU A 198 28.90 -9.73 -0.79
CA LEU A 198 29.39 -10.40 0.42
C LEU A 198 29.88 -11.83 0.18
N ARG A 199 29.27 -12.56 -0.76
CA ARG A 199 29.76 -13.88 -1.19
C ARG A 199 31.01 -13.81 -2.07
N GLY A 200 31.10 -12.83 -2.96
CA GLY A 200 32.25 -12.64 -3.84
C GLY A 200 33.54 -12.33 -3.08
N LYS A 201 33.47 -11.59 -1.97
CA LYS A 201 34.63 -11.29 -1.11
C LYS A 201 35.15 -12.46 -0.26
N ARG A 202 34.45 -13.60 -0.22
CA ARG A 202 34.84 -14.79 0.55
C ARG A 202 35.53 -15.87 -0.30
N ARG A 203 35.70 -15.63 -1.60
CA ARG A 203 36.57 -16.41 -2.48
C ARG A 203 37.87 -15.66 -2.66
#